data_AF-A0A435GMY0-F1
#
_entry.id   AF-A0A435GMY0-F1
#
_cell.length_a   1.000
_cell.length_b   1.000
_cell.length_c   1.000
_cell.angle_alpha   90.00
_cell.angle_beta   90.00
_cell.angle_gamma   90.00
#
_symmetry.space_group_name_H-M   'P 1'
#
loop_
_entity.id
_entity.type
_entity.pdbx_description
1 polymer ?
#
loop_
_entity_poly.entity_id
_entity_poly.type
_entity_poly.pdbx_seq_one_letter_code
_entity_poly.pdbx_strand_id
1 'polypeptide(L)'
;PALAALPLAAGTLTGEIETQRLGPLVLARDDAVRGALRRAGKMQEAALNDKLKAIAGDASASAIYVIDTAGIAISASNAGEPTSFVGIDYNFRHYFQEAMAKGAASQYGLGTISGRPGLYLSSRVDDNGKPLGVAVLKVELDGVEANWRSSGFLVFVTDERGVVLATSQPDWRFRALAPL
;
A
#
# COMPACT_ATOMS: atom_id res chain seq x y z
N PRO A 1 14.06 -18.58 24.76
CA PRO A 1 12.93 -19.22 24.07
C PRO A 1 11.84 -18.26 23.57
N ALA A 2 11.44 -17.21 24.32
CA ALA A 2 10.55 -16.14 23.81
C ALA A 2 11.32 -14.91 23.27
N LEU A 3 12.42 -14.53 23.91
CA LEU A 3 13.25 -13.37 23.50
C LEU A 3 13.92 -13.51 22.12
N ALA A 4 14.15 -14.74 21.65
CA ALA A 4 14.76 -15.01 20.35
C ALA A 4 13.74 -15.02 19.19
N ALA A 5 12.44 -15.16 19.49
CA ALA A 5 11.38 -15.21 18.49
C ALA A 5 10.90 -13.82 18.05
N LEU A 6 10.97 -12.82 18.95
CA LEU A 6 10.65 -11.42 18.65
C LEU A 6 11.51 -10.83 17.50
N PRO A 7 12.85 -11.00 17.49
CA PRO A 7 13.68 -10.55 16.38
C PRO A 7 13.33 -11.21 15.04
N LEU A 8 12.93 -12.49 15.05
CA LEU A 8 12.58 -13.23 13.82
C LEU A 8 11.22 -12.79 13.27
N ALA A 9 10.22 -12.62 14.13
CA ALA A 9 8.90 -12.15 13.74
C ALA A 9 8.94 -10.69 13.25
N ALA A 10 9.72 -9.83 13.92
CA ALA A 10 9.97 -8.46 13.48
C ALA A 10 10.79 -8.42 12.17
N GLY A 11 11.82 -9.27 12.05
CA GLY A 11 12.69 -9.34 10.87
C GLY A 11 11.97 -9.81 9.61
N THR A 12 11.07 -10.78 9.72
CA THR A 12 10.25 -11.26 8.59
C THR A 12 9.30 -10.19 8.06
N LEU A 13 8.59 -9.48 8.95
CA LEU A 13 7.77 -8.34 8.53
C LEU A 13 8.62 -7.21 7.93
N THR A 14 9.72 -6.86 8.58
CA THR A 14 10.61 -5.79 8.08
C THR A 14 11.14 -6.14 6.70
N GLY A 15 11.55 -7.39 6.47
CA GLY A 15 12.01 -7.87 5.17
C GLY A 15 10.93 -7.78 4.08
N GLU A 16 9.69 -8.17 4.39
CA GLU A 16 8.56 -8.04 3.45
C GLU A 16 8.30 -6.56 3.11
N ILE A 17 8.27 -5.69 4.12
CA ILE A 17 8.04 -4.25 3.92
C ILE A 17 9.15 -3.64 3.06
N GLU A 18 10.42 -3.93 3.35
CA GLU A 18 11.54 -3.37 2.59
C GLU A 18 11.59 -3.89 1.15
N THR A 19 11.21 -5.15 0.92
CA THR A 19 11.08 -5.71 -0.43
C THR A 19 10.04 -4.94 -1.26
N GLN A 20 8.90 -4.64 -0.64
CA GLN A 20 7.78 -3.98 -1.31
C GLN A 20 7.97 -2.45 -1.44
N ARG A 21 8.85 -1.84 -0.63
CA ARG A 21 9.14 -0.39 -0.65
C ARG A 21 9.68 0.10 -1.99
N LEU A 22 10.38 -0.76 -2.74
CA LEU A 22 10.93 -0.41 -4.04
C LEU A 22 9.86 -0.28 -5.13
N GLY A 23 8.70 -0.95 -4.99
CA GLY A 23 7.65 -0.97 -6.01
C GLY A 23 7.15 0.43 -6.39
N PRO A 24 6.61 1.22 -5.45
CA PRO A 24 6.17 2.59 -5.73
C PRO A 24 7.29 3.49 -6.25
N LEU A 25 8.52 3.32 -5.79
CA LEU A 25 9.68 4.11 -6.23
C LEU A 25 10.01 3.85 -7.71
N VAL A 26 9.93 2.59 -8.15
CA VAL A 26 10.12 2.21 -9.56
C VAL A 26 8.96 2.73 -10.40
N LEU A 27 7.72 2.55 -9.95
CA LEU A 27 6.52 3.05 -10.64
C LEU A 27 6.54 4.58 -10.80
N ALA A 28 7.04 5.31 -9.81
CA ALA A 28 7.16 6.77 -9.88
C ALA A 28 8.16 7.28 -10.94
N ARG A 29 9.04 6.39 -11.42
CA ARG A 29 10.00 6.69 -12.50
C ARG A 29 9.55 6.16 -13.85
N ASP A 30 8.45 5.43 -13.90
CA ASP A 30 7.95 4.78 -15.09
C ASP A 30 7.29 5.77 -16.06
N ASP A 31 7.67 5.70 -17.34
CA ASP A 31 7.18 6.63 -18.35
C ASP A 31 5.69 6.45 -18.67
N ALA A 32 5.12 5.25 -18.48
CA ALA A 32 3.68 5.04 -18.66
C ALA A 32 2.89 5.71 -17.53
N VAL A 33 3.38 5.60 -16.29
CA VAL A 33 2.79 6.29 -15.12
C VAL A 33 2.86 7.81 -15.30
N ARG A 34 4.03 8.35 -15.62
CA ARG A 34 4.20 9.79 -15.90
C ARG A 34 3.35 10.24 -17.09
N GLY A 35 3.31 9.43 -18.14
CA GLY A 35 2.53 9.71 -19.35
C GLY A 35 1.04 9.83 -19.07
N ALA A 36 0.48 8.90 -18.29
CA ALA A 36 -0.92 8.92 -17.88
C ALA A 36 -1.25 10.14 -16.99
N LEU A 37 -0.35 10.51 -16.07
CA LEU A 37 -0.55 11.67 -15.20
C LEU A 37 -0.41 13.02 -15.93
N ARG A 38 0.42 13.10 -16.98
CA ARG A 38 0.56 14.33 -17.80
C ARG A 38 -0.65 14.59 -18.69
N ARG A 39 -1.19 13.52 -19.27
CA ARG A 39 -2.27 13.58 -20.25
C ARG A 39 -3.33 12.56 -19.86
N ALA A 40 -4.36 13.05 -19.17
CA ALA A 40 -5.56 12.28 -18.94
C ALA A 40 -6.14 11.83 -20.28
N GLY A 41 -6.34 10.54 -20.45
CA GLY A 41 -6.71 9.95 -21.72
C GLY A 41 -7.10 8.49 -21.54
N LYS A 42 -8.29 8.12 -22.01
CA LYS A 42 -8.87 6.79 -21.77
C LYS A 42 -8.02 5.64 -22.29
N MET A 43 -7.34 5.83 -23.40
CA MET A 43 -6.44 4.82 -23.96
C MET A 43 -5.18 4.63 -23.12
N GLN A 44 -4.60 5.72 -22.59
CA GLN A 44 -3.43 5.67 -21.72
C GLN A 44 -3.78 5.08 -20.36
N GLU A 45 -4.92 5.47 -19.78
CA GLU A 45 -5.46 4.90 -18.54
C GLU A 45 -5.69 3.39 -18.67
N ALA A 46 -6.30 2.94 -19.78
CA ALA A 46 -6.55 1.52 -20.02
C ALA A 46 -5.24 0.72 -20.13
N ALA A 47 -4.28 1.20 -20.93
CA ALA A 47 -2.98 0.54 -21.05
C ALA A 47 -2.22 0.50 -19.71
N LEU A 48 -2.35 1.56 -18.90
CA LEU A 48 -1.76 1.59 -17.57
C LEU A 48 -2.45 0.61 -16.62
N ASN A 49 -3.78 0.48 -16.65
CA ASN A 49 -4.51 -0.51 -15.85
C ASN A 49 -3.99 -1.94 -16.08
N ASP A 50 -3.85 -2.34 -17.35
CA ASP A 50 -3.35 -3.67 -17.71
C ASP A 50 -1.92 -3.90 -17.22
N LYS A 51 -1.06 -2.88 -17.35
CA LYS A 51 0.31 -2.92 -16.83
C LYS A 51 0.34 -3.07 -15.32
N LEU A 52 -0.43 -2.26 -14.59
CA LEU A 52 -0.49 -2.33 -13.13
C LEU A 52 -1.06 -3.66 -12.65
N LYS A 53 -2.00 -4.24 -13.39
CA LYS A 53 -2.54 -5.59 -13.12
C LYS A 53 -1.47 -6.67 -13.24
N ALA A 54 -0.67 -6.65 -14.30
CA ALA A 54 0.44 -7.59 -14.45
C ALA A 54 1.47 -7.45 -13.33
N ILE A 55 1.91 -6.22 -13.03
CA ILE A 55 2.89 -5.94 -11.96
C ILE A 55 2.35 -6.36 -10.59
N ALA A 56 1.06 -6.13 -10.31
CA ALA A 56 0.45 -6.53 -9.04
C ALA A 56 0.48 -8.05 -8.85
N GLY A 57 0.24 -8.81 -9.92
CA GLY A 57 0.36 -10.27 -9.92
C GLY A 57 1.78 -10.75 -9.62
N ASP A 58 2.79 -10.15 -10.25
CA ASP A 58 4.20 -10.53 -10.07
C ASP A 58 4.73 -10.15 -8.67
N ALA A 59 4.32 -8.99 -8.16
CA ALA A 59 4.79 -8.45 -6.87
C ALA A 59 4.03 -9.01 -5.65
N SER A 60 3.06 -9.91 -5.86
CA SER A 60 2.11 -10.36 -4.82
C SER A 60 1.44 -9.18 -4.10
N ALA A 61 1.26 -8.05 -4.80
CA ALA A 61 0.58 -6.88 -4.26
C ALA A 61 -0.93 -7.08 -4.39
N SER A 62 -1.66 -6.78 -3.33
CA SER A 62 -3.13 -6.85 -3.35
C SER A 62 -3.78 -5.81 -4.27
N ALA A 63 -3.10 -4.67 -4.48
CA ALA A 63 -3.48 -3.67 -5.46
C ALA A 63 -2.30 -2.73 -5.76
N ILE A 64 -2.26 -2.21 -6.98
CA ILE A 64 -1.39 -1.11 -7.38
C ILE A 64 -2.23 -0.07 -8.10
N TYR A 65 -2.07 1.21 -7.79
CA TYR A 65 -2.87 2.28 -8.38
C TYR A 65 -2.12 3.60 -8.42
N VAL A 66 -2.57 4.49 -9.29
CA VAL A 66 -1.98 5.80 -9.54
C VAL A 66 -3.03 6.87 -9.27
N ILE A 67 -2.66 7.85 -8.46
CA ILE A 67 -3.49 8.95 -8.00
C ILE A 67 -2.95 10.25 -8.61
N ASP A 68 -3.83 11.08 -9.15
CA ASP A 68 -3.47 12.40 -9.67
C ASP A 68 -3.28 13.45 -8.54
N THR A 69 -2.89 14.66 -8.92
CA THR A 69 -2.71 15.77 -7.96
C THR A 69 -4.00 16.23 -7.27
N ALA A 70 -5.17 15.88 -7.81
CA ALA A 70 -6.47 16.15 -7.20
C ALA A 70 -6.90 15.04 -6.23
N GLY A 71 -6.05 14.03 -5.99
CA GLY A 71 -6.33 12.91 -5.09
C GLY A 71 -7.22 11.84 -5.70
N ILE A 72 -7.50 11.89 -7.00
CA ILE A 72 -8.35 10.91 -7.67
C ILE A 72 -7.49 9.81 -8.28
N ALA A 73 -7.83 8.55 -8.02
CA ALA A 73 -7.18 7.43 -8.68
C ALA A 73 -7.57 7.35 -10.16
N ILE A 74 -6.61 7.55 -11.06
CA ILE A 74 -6.83 7.55 -12.52
C ILE A 74 -6.63 6.17 -13.14
N SER A 75 -5.89 5.29 -12.47
CA SER A 75 -5.60 3.93 -12.95
C SER A 75 -5.35 3.00 -11.78
N ALA A 76 -5.73 1.73 -11.94
CA ALA A 76 -5.58 0.72 -10.90
C ALA A 76 -5.46 -0.70 -11.49
N SER A 77 -4.75 -1.57 -10.78
CA SER A 77 -4.60 -3.00 -11.12
C SER A 77 -5.92 -3.76 -11.09
N ASN A 78 -6.90 -3.28 -10.30
CA ASN A 78 -8.24 -3.82 -10.17
C ASN A 78 -9.29 -3.01 -10.96
N ALA A 79 -8.86 -2.26 -11.97
CA ALA A 79 -9.80 -1.51 -12.82
C ALA A 79 -10.82 -2.45 -13.48
N GLY A 80 -12.09 -2.03 -13.49
CA GLY A 80 -13.21 -2.82 -14.02
C GLY A 80 -13.77 -3.87 -13.07
N GLU A 81 -13.15 -4.10 -11.91
CA GLU A 81 -13.72 -4.94 -10.86
C GLU A 81 -14.77 -4.18 -10.03
N PRO A 82 -15.72 -4.86 -9.36
CA PRO A 82 -16.69 -4.22 -8.47
C PRO A 82 -16.04 -3.38 -7.34
N THR A 83 -14.81 -3.74 -6.96
CA THR A 83 -13.99 -3.06 -5.94
C THR A 83 -12.93 -2.14 -6.55
N SER A 84 -13.08 -1.76 -7.83
CA SER A 84 -12.15 -0.90 -8.57
C SER A 84 -11.81 0.38 -7.81
N PHE A 85 -10.54 0.75 -7.80
CA PHE A 85 -10.09 1.98 -7.17
C PHE A 85 -10.14 3.20 -8.08
N VAL A 86 -10.30 3.00 -9.40
CA VAL A 86 -10.39 4.10 -10.37
C VAL A 86 -11.59 5.01 -10.04
N GLY A 87 -11.35 6.32 -10.01
CA GLY A 87 -12.35 7.36 -9.74
C GLY A 87 -12.59 7.64 -8.26
N ILE A 88 -11.94 6.91 -7.34
CA ILE A 88 -12.08 7.13 -5.90
C ILE A 88 -11.18 8.29 -5.45
N ASP A 89 -11.70 9.13 -4.56
CA ASP A 89 -10.98 10.21 -3.89
C ASP A 89 -10.18 9.68 -2.68
N TYR A 90 -8.88 9.95 -2.67
CA TYR A 90 -7.93 9.57 -1.64
C TYR A 90 -7.24 10.78 -0.98
N ASN A 91 -7.73 12.01 -1.16
CA ASN A 91 -7.16 13.22 -0.55
C ASN A 91 -7.06 13.17 0.98
N PHE A 92 -7.95 12.42 1.63
CA PHE A 92 -7.97 12.24 3.07
C PHE A 92 -6.97 11.19 3.57
N ARG A 93 -6.32 10.44 2.67
CA ARG A 93 -5.39 9.37 3.05
C ARG A 93 -4.02 9.95 3.35
N HIS A 94 -3.51 9.61 4.53
CA HIS A 94 -2.20 10.07 5.00
C HIS A 94 -1.09 9.65 4.04
N TYR A 95 -1.11 8.42 3.50
CA TYR A 95 -0.11 7.99 2.50
C TYR A 95 -0.09 8.90 1.26
N PHE A 96 -1.23 9.45 0.84
CA PHE A 96 -1.29 10.35 -0.32
C PHE A 96 -0.74 11.73 0.04
N GLN A 97 -1.24 12.32 1.13
CA GLN A 97 -0.83 13.65 1.59
C GLN A 97 0.67 13.73 1.89
N GLU A 98 1.19 12.75 2.62
CA GLU A 98 2.60 12.68 2.99
C GLU A 98 3.50 12.39 1.79
N ALA A 99 3.09 11.51 0.87
CA ALA A 99 3.85 11.28 -0.35
C ALA A 99 3.92 12.55 -1.19
N MET A 100 2.80 13.26 -1.37
CA MET A 100 2.78 14.55 -2.07
C MET A 100 3.71 15.58 -1.41
N ALA A 101 3.75 15.65 -0.08
CA ALA A 101 4.60 16.60 0.65
C ALA A 101 6.09 16.21 0.69
N LYS A 102 6.39 14.96 1.07
CA LYS A 102 7.74 14.48 1.41
C LYS A 102 8.37 13.56 0.35
N GLY A 103 7.62 13.19 -0.69
CA GLY A 103 8.07 12.35 -1.80
C GLY A 103 7.76 10.87 -1.63
N ALA A 104 7.58 10.38 -0.40
CA ALA A 104 7.17 9.01 -0.12
C ALA A 104 6.45 8.93 1.23
N ALA A 105 5.59 7.93 1.38
CA ALA A 105 4.93 7.64 2.64
C ALA A 105 4.55 6.16 2.76
N SER A 106 4.34 5.73 3.99
CA SER A 106 3.77 4.44 4.32
C SER A 106 2.64 4.61 5.32
N GLN A 107 1.57 3.85 5.14
CA GLN A 107 0.45 3.84 6.08
C GLN A 107 -0.08 2.42 6.19
N TYR A 108 -0.25 1.91 7.41
CA TYR A 108 -1.10 0.73 7.60
C TYR A 108 -2.54 1.18 7.82
N GLY A 109 -3.50 0.47 7.24
CA GLY A 109 -4.90 0.76 7.52
C GLY A 109 -5.90 -0.20 6.89
N LEU A 110 -7.15 -0.03 7.28
CA LEU A 110 -8.28 -0.72 6.67
C LEU A 110 -8.65 -0.04 5.34
N GLY A 111 -8.71 -0.83 4.26
CA GLY A 111 -9.19 -0.35 2.97
C GLY A 111 -10.67 0.00 3.03
N THR A 112 -11.05 1.22 2.66
CA THR A 112 -12.47 1.66 2.66
C THR A 112 -13.29 0.88 1.63
N ILE A 113 -12.69 0.58 0.48
CA ILE A 113 -13.37 -0.12 -0.63
C ILE A 113 -13.25 -1.63 -0.46
N SER A 114 -12.04 -2.14 -0.23
CA SER A 114 -11.80 -3.59 -0.17
C SER A 114 -12.21 -4.22 1.17
N GLY A 115 -12.39 -3.43 2.23
CA GLY A 115 -12.65 -3.94 3.59
C GLY A 115 -11.50 -4.78 4.18
N ARG A 116 -10.33 -4.80 3.53
CA ARG A 116 -9.18 -5.61 3.94
C ARG A 116 -8.05 -4.73 4.48
N PRO A 117 -7.46 -5.09 5.63
CA PRO A 117 -6.31 -4.40 6.17
C PRO A 117 -5.12 -4.51 5.22
N GLY A 118 -4.23 -3.53 5.21
CA GLY A 118 -3.02 -3.60 4.40
C GLY A 118 -2.06 -2.47 4.68
N LEU A 119 -0.81 -2.69 4.26
CA LEU A 119 0.22 -1.68 4.22
C LEU A 119 0.19 -0.99 2.85
N TYR A 120 0.00 0.31 2.88
CA TYR A 120 0.04 1.19 1.71
C TYR A 120 1.41 1.83 1.66
N LEU A 121 2.14 1.56 0.59
CA LEU A 121 3.44 2.15 0.29
C LEU A 121 3.24 3.09 -0.90
N SER A 122 3.74 4.31 -0.78
CA SER A 122 3.45 5.35 -1.75
C SER A 122 4.68 6.16 -2.10
N SER A 123 4.76 6.61 -3.35
CA SER A 123 5.83 7.46 -3.84
C SER A 123 5.28 8.49 -4.81
N ARG A 124 5.72 9.73 -4.65
CA ARG A 124 5.34 10.84 -5.50
C ARG A 124 5.93 10.67 -6.88
N VAL A 125 5.10 10.88 -7.89
CA VAL A 125 5.53 10.93 -9.28
C VAL A 125 5.86 12.38 -9.59
N ASP A 126 7.13 12.65 -9.86
CA ASP A 126 7.61 13.98 -10.24
C ASP A 126 7.97 14.02 -11.74
N ASP A 127 7.75 15.18 -12.35
CA ASP A 127 8.22 15.52 -13.68
C ASP A 127 8.83 16.93 -13.69
N ASN A 128 10.09 17.03 -14.13
CA ASN A 128 10.83 18.29 -14.16
C ASN A 128 10.74 19.07 -12.82
N GLY A 129 10.78 18.35 -11.69
CA GLY A 129 10.68 18.90 -10.34
C GLY A 129 9.27 19.30 -9.90
N LYS A 130 8.24 19.04 -10.71
CA LYS A 130 6.83 19.28 -10.36
C LYS A 130 6.11 17.97 -10.01
N PRO A 131 5.33 17.93 -8.93
CA PRO A 131 4.55 16.75 -8.60
C PRO A 131 3.40 16.57 -9.59
N LEU A 132 3.27 15.35 -10.12
CA LEU A 132 2.20 14.94 -11.02
C LEU A 132 1.14 14.08 -10.33
N GLY A 133 1.48 13.44 -9.22
CA GLY A 133 0.59 12.51 -8.53
C GLY A 133 1.36 11.54 -7.63
N VAL A 134 0.75 10.42 -7.29
CA VAL A 134 1.31 9.40 -6.40
C VAL A 134 1.07 8.00 -6.97
N ALA A 135 2.12 7.18 -7.02
CA ALA A 135 2.00 5.74 -7.23
C ALA A 135 1.86 5.05 -5.88
N VAL A 136 0.90 4.13 -5.75
CA VAL A 136 0.60 3.43 -4.51
C VAL A 136 0.59 1.92 -4.75
N LEU A 137 1.23 1.19 -3.85
CA LEU A 137 1.21 -0.27 -3.77
C LEU A 137 0.60 -0.66 -2.42
N LYS A 138 -0.39 -1.55 -2.46
CA LYS A 138 -1.04 -2.12 -1.28
C LYS A 138 -0.59 -3.56 -1.08
N VAL A 139 0.02 -3.85 0.05
CA VAL A 139 0.39 -5.20 0.48
C VAL A 139 -0.55 -5.65 1.58
N GLU A 140 -0.95 -6.91 1.54
CA GLU A 140 -1.70 -7.55 2.61
C GLU A 140 -0.78 -8.46 3.41
N LEU A 141 -1.00 -8.52 4.73
CA LEU A 141 -0.10 -9.21 5.63
C LEU A 141 -0.59 -10.63 5.99
N ASP A 142 -1.61 -11.14 5.31
CA ASP A 142 -2.22 -12.44 5.62
C ASP A 142 -1.20 -13.58 5.65
N GLY A 143 -0.22 -13.59 4.73
CA GLY A 143 0.86 -14.58 4.70
C GLY A 143 1.81 -14.45 5.89
N VAL A 144 2.20 -13.22 6.24
CA VAL A 144 3.06 -12.93 7.42
C VAL A 144 2.35 -13.36 8.70
N GLU A 145 1.07 -12.97 8.86
CA GLU A 145 0.29 -13.33 10.03
C GLU A 145 0.00 -14.84 10.10
N ALA A 146 -0.17 -15.52 8.96
CA ALA A 146 -0.32 -16.97 8.90
C ALA A 146 0.94 -17.69 9.41
N ASN A 147 2.12 -17.19 9.04
CA ASN A 147 3.39 -17.72 9.53
C ASN A 147 3.55 -17.49 11.04
N TRP A 148 3.12 -16.34 11.55
CA TRP A 148 3.11 -16.11 13.00
C TRP A 148 2.15 -17.04 13.72
N ARG A 149 0.94 -17.26 13.17
CA ARG A 149 -0.03 -18.24 13.71
C ARG A 149 0.54 -19.64 13.78
N SER A 150 1.17 -20.12 12.70
CA SER A 150 1.74 -21.47 12.64
C SER A 150 2.95 -21.65 13.55
N SER A 151 3.68 -20.58 13.85
CA SER A 151 4.80 -20.61 14.80
C SER A 151 4.38 -20.85 16.26
N GLY A 152 3.09 -20.66 16.60
CA GLY A 152 2.59 -20.73 17.96
C GLY A 152 2.93 -19.53 18.84
N PHE A 153 3.66 -18.54 18.30
CA PHE A 153 3.99 -17.32 19.03
C PHE A 153 2.86 -16.28 18.98
N LEU A 154 2.65 -15.61 20.11
CA LEU A 154 1.81 -14.44 20.21
C LEU A 154 2.60 -13.22 19.70
N VAL A 155 2.25 -12.73 18.52
CA VAL A 155 2.93 -11.62 17.85
C VAL A 155 1.90 -10.61 17.41
N PHE A 156 2.17 -9.33 17.67
CA PHE A 156 1.39 -8.24 17.11
C PHE A 156 2.26 -7.01 16.89
N VAL A 157 1.82 -6.14 15.99
CA VAL A 157 2.46 -4.85 15.68
C VAL A 157 1.45 -3.75 15.90
N THR A 158 1.87 -2.65 16.50
CA THR A 158 1.03 -1.48 16.76
C THR A 158 1.49 -0.26 15.97
N ASP A 159 0.58 0.69 15.76
CA ASP A 159 0.97 2.05 15.40
C ASP A 159 1.46 2.83 16.62
N GLU A 160 1.90 4.08 16.40
CA GLU A 160 2.38 4.97 17.47
C GLU A 160 1.33 5.27 18.56
N ARG A 161 0.04 5.02 18.28
CA ARG A 161 -1.08 5.19 19.21
C ARG A 161 -1.42 3.90 19.96
N GLY A 162 -0.69 2.82 19.72
CA GLY A 162 -0.93 1.52 20.36
C GLY A 162 -2.11 0.75 19.76
N VAL A 163 -2.56 1.06 18.54
CA VAL A 163 -3.59 0.29 17.84
C VAL A 163 -2.95 -0.90 17.14
N VAL A 164 -3.46 -2.11 17.38
CA VAL A 164 -2.95 -3.34 16.75
C VAL A 164 -3.27 -3.35 15.26
N LEU A 165 -2.22 -3.41 14.44
CA LEU A 165 -2.28 -3.37 12.98
C LEU A 165 -2.19 -4.77 12.37
N ALA A 166 -1.16 -5.53 12.76
CA ALA A 166 -0.93 -6.91 12.32
C ALA A 166 -0.84 -7.82 13.54
N THR A 167 -1.35 -9.05 13.46
CA THR A 167 -1.45 -9.92 14.65
C THR A 167 -1.56 -11.41 14.30
N SER A 168 -0.96 -12.27 15.13
CA SER A 168 -1.21 -13.70 15.10
C SER A 168 -2.56 -14.08 15.75
N GLN A 169 -3.21 -13.17 16.47
CA GLN A 169 -4.55 -13.33 17.04
C GLN A 169 -5.54 -12.42 16.31
N PRO A 170 -6.36 -12.93 15.36
CA PRO A 170 -7.24 -12.12 14.52
C PRO A 170 -8.17 -11.17 15.32
N ASP A 171 -8.68 -11.62 16.47
CA ASP A 171 -9.61 -10.85 17.31
C ASP A 171 -8.98 -9.61 17.95
N TRP A 172 -7.65 -9.51 17.93
CA TRP A 172 -6.92 -8.36 18.47
C TRP A 172 -6.75 -7.25 17.45
N ARG A 173 -7.00 -7.52 16.17
CA ARG A 173 -6.82 -6.52 15.12
C ARG A 173 -7.69 -5.29 15.38
N PHE A 174 -7.07 -4.12 15.27
CA PHE A 174 -7.65 -2.80 15.56
C PHE A 174 -8.09 -2.55 17.00
N ARG A 175 -7.73 -3.42 17.96
CA ARG A 175 -7.84 -3.09 19.38
C ARG A 175 -6.71 -2.15 19.80
N ALA A 176 -6.99 -1.25 20.73
CA ALA A 176 -5.99 -0.38 21.32
C ALA A 176 -5.46 -0.99 22.62
N LEU A 177 -4.16 -0.83 22.88
CA LEU A 177 -3.53 -1.26 24.13
C LEU A 177 -3.93 -0.41 25.35
N ALA A 178 -4.40 0.81 25.10
CA ALA A 178 -4.92 1.74 26.09
C ALA A 178 -6.11 2.54 25.48
N PRO A 179 -6.96 3.17 26.30
CA PRO A 179 -7.96 4.12 25.79
C PRO A 179 -7.30 5.22 24.94
N LEU A 180 -7.90 5.51 23.78
CA LEU A 180 -7.42 6.51 22.81
C LEU A 180 -7.94 7.92 23.11
#